data_AF-A0A7S0MJG5-F1
#
_entry.id   AF-A0A7S0MJG5-F1
#
_cell.length_a   1.000
_cell.length_b   1.000
_cell.length_c   1.000
_cell.angle_alpha   90.00
_cell.angle_beta   90.00
_cell.angle_gamma   90.00
#
_symmetry.space_group_name_H-M   'P 1'
#
loop_
_entity.id
_entity.type
_entity.pdbx_description
1 polymer ?
#
loop_
_entity_poly.entity_id
_entity_poly.type
_entity_poly.pdbx_seq_one_letter_code
_entity_poly.pdbx_strand_id
1 'polypeptide(L)'
;LFLFEEFIMGGGDTGQRCVNSMYALAGGYELDATRKFRDRMYSRFNYLPPRLRATSMENRNASKKLHGIIIDNKRFSAADKTLFQDLVSRVNSSNLNLRLMLQYVDFKYFSRSDTIWIDETHIPLEVHLHLLAHTDVYISGPGTAMLYVPFLPDGSVVVSLPGKATNRENGSTG
;
A
#
# COMPACT_ATOMS: atom_id res chain seq x y z
N LEU A 1 5.83 -18.41 -11.94
CA LEU A 1 4.42 -18.11 -11.60
C LEU A 1 4.45 -17.63 -10.15
N PHE A 2 3.91 -16.45 -9.84
CA PHE A 2 3.75 -16.03 -8.44
C PHE A 2 2.27 -16.11 -8.11
N LEU A 3 1.87 -17.23 -7.51
CA LEU A 3 0.54 -17.45 -6.96
C LEU A 3 0.70 -17.40 -5.45
N PHE A 4 0.08 -16.41 -4.82
CA PHE A 4 0.01 -16.36 -3.36
C PHE A 4 -1.20 -17.20 -2.95
N GLU A 5 -0.96 -18.43 -2.52
CA GLU A 5 -2.02 -19.38 -2.12
C GLU A 5 -2.49 -19.14 -0.68
N GLU A 6 -1.64 -18.53 0.15
CA GLU A 6 -1.90 -18.33 1.57
C GLU A 6 -1.49 -16.92 2.00
N PHE A 7 -2.39 -16.25 2.74
CA PHE A 7 -2.16 -14.95 3.33
C PHE A 7 -2.42 -15.05 4.84
N ILE A 8 -1.37 -14.92 5.63
CA ILE A 8 -1.46 -14.98 7.10
C ILE A 8 -1.63 -13.55 7.61
N MET A 9 -2.80 -13.25 8.20
CA MET A 9 -3.10 -11.95 8.80
C MET A 9 -3.18 -12.07 10.33
N GLY A 10 -2.27 -11.40 11.03
CA GLY A 10 -2.37 -11.21 12.48
C GLY A 10 -3.28 -10.03 12.81
N GLY A 11 -4.38 -10.27 13.52
CA GLY A 11 -5.23 -9.23 14.07
C GLY A 11 -4.97 -9.04 15.56
N GLY A 12 -4.40 -7.90 15.97
CA GLY A 12 -4.43 -7.48 17.37
C GLY A 12 -5.79 -6.89 17.78
N ASP A 13 -5.89 -6.36 19.00
CA ASP A 13 -7.14 -5.90 19.64
C ASP A 13 -7.91 -4.80 18.89
N THR A 14 -7.30 -4.13 17.91
CA THR A 14 -7.96 -3.10 17.09
C THR A 14 -7.44 -3.12 15.65
N GLY A 15 -8.31 -3.44 14.69
CA GLY A 15 -7.99 -3.36 13.26
C GLY A 15 -9.23 -3.06 12.43
N GLN A 16 -9.21 -1.95 11.68
CA GLN A 16 -10.15 -1.78 10.57
C GLN A 16 -9.82 -2.83 9.52
N ARG A 17 -10.76 -3.75 9.27
CA ARG A 17 -10.59 -4.84 8.31
C ARG A 17 -11.05 -4.37 6.93
N CYS A 18 -10.16 -3.74 6.17
CA CYS A 18 -10.34 -3.58 4.72
C CYS A 18 -9.30 -4.43 4.00
N VAL A 19 -9.50 -5.75 4.05
CA VAL A 19 -8.65 -6.75 3.36
C VAL A 19 -9.04 -6.94 1.89
N ASN A 20 -10.21 -6.43 1.51
CA ASN A 20 -10.70 -6.45 0.15
C ASN A 20 -11.29 -5.07 -0.17
N SER A 21 -10.73 -4.42 -1.19
CA SER A 21 -11.15 -3.10 -1.67
C SER A 21 -12.66 -3.05 -1.93
N MET A 22 -13.28 -4.14 -2.39
CA MET A 22 -14.70 -4.19 -2.72
C MET A 22 -15.64 -4.08 -1.51
N TYR A 23 -15.16 -4.34 -0.30
CA TYR A 23 -15.95 -4.22 0.95
C TYR A 23 -15.72 -2.91 1.70
N ALA A 24 -14.96 -1.98 1.12
CA ALA A 24 -14.69 -0.67 1.75
C ALA A 24 -15.96 0.20 1.89
N LEU A 25 -17.00 -0.06 1.10
CA LEU A 25 -18.29 0.64 1.13
C LEU A 25 -19.42 -0.35 1.43
N ALA A 26 -20.41 0.08 2.20
CA ALA A 26 -21.62 -0.72 2.45
C ALA A 26 -22.38 -0.97 1.13
N GLY A 27 -22.76 -2.22 0.86
CA GLY A 27 -23.31 -2.62 -0.45
C GLY A 27 -22.29 -2.55 -1.61
N GLY A 28 -21.00 -2.38 -1.29
CA GLY A 28 -19.94 -2.11 -2.27
C GLY A 28 -19.72 -3.21 -3.29
N TYR A 29 -19.95 -4.47 -2.91
CA TYR A 29 -19.84 -5.62 -3.81
C TYR A 29 -21.01 -5.67 -4.81
N GLU A 30 -22.25 -5.58 -4.35
CA GLU A 30 -23.45 -5.68 -5.20
C GLU A 30 -23.56 -4.53 -6.20
N LEU A 31 -23.21 -3.32 -5.75
CA LEU A 31 -23.31 -2.10 -6.57
C LEU A 31 -22.02 -1.75 -7.31
N ASP A 32 -20.97 -2.53 -7.10
CA ASP A 32 -19.62 -2.25 -7.61
C ASP A 32 -19.17 -0.83 -7.24
N ALA A 33 -19.60 -0.38 -6.05
CA ALA A 33 -19.56 1.03 -5.66
C ALA A 33 -18.14 1.50 -5.39
N THR A 34 -17.31 0.64 -4.77
CA THR A 34 -15.91 0.99 -4.49
C THR A 34 -15.12 1.19 -5.76
N ARG A 35 -15.32 0.34 -6.77
CA ARG A 35 -14.67 0.48 -8.07
C ARG A 35 -15.12 1.75 -8.78
N LYS A 36 -16.43 2.01 -8.85
CA LYS A 36 -16.96 3.24 -9.45
C LYS A 36 -16.44 4.49 -8.74
N PHE A 37 -16.35 4.45 -7.42
CA PHE A 37 -15.76 5.53 -6.63
C PHE A 37 -14.28 5.72 -6.95
N ARG A 38 -13.49 4.63 -6.96
CA ARG A 38 -12.08 4.64 -7.39
C ARG A 38 -11.94 5.28 -8.75
N ASP A 39 -12.68 4.79 -9.75
CA ASP A 39 -12.53 5.22 -11.13
C ASP A 39 -12.89 6.71 -11.28
N ARG A 40 -13.92 7.19 -10.57
CA ARG A 40 -14.29 8.60 -10.50
C ARG A 40 -13.21 9.47 -9.86
N MET A 41 -12.52 8.98 -8.83
CA MET A 41 -11.43 9.71 -8.19
C MET A 41 -10.23 9.87 -9.12
N TYR A 42 -9.87 8.82 -9.87
CA TYR A 42 -8.83 8.91 -10.89
C TYR A 42 -9.20 9.86 -12.04
N SER A 43 -10.44 9.74 -12.55
CA SER A 43 -10.90 10.59 -13.66
C SER A 43 -10.96 12.08 -13.28
N ARG A 44 -11.25 12.40 -12.01
CA ARG A 44 -11.28 13.79 -11.51
C ARG A 44 -9.95 14.52 -11.69
N PHE A 45 -8.83 13.78 -11.70
CA PHE A 45 -7.47 14.28 -11.90
C PHE A 45 -6.90 13.93 -13.29
N ASN A 46 -7.76 13.57 -14.26
CA ASN A 46 -7.36 13.16 -15.62
C ASN A 46 -6.41 11.94 -15.66
N TYR A 47 -6.45 11.08 -14.63
CA TYR A 47 -5.75 9.81 -14.66
C TYR A 47 -6.64 8.70 -15.20
N LEU A 48 -6.01 7.76 -15.89
CA LEU A 48 -6.64 6.50 -16.22
C LEU A 48 -6.80 5.70 -14.92
N PRO A 49 -8.01 5.16 -14.64
CA PRO A 49 -8.20 4.29 -13.50
C PRO A 49 -7.31 3.04 -13.61
N PRO A 50 -6.97 2.41 -12.47
CA PRO A 50 -6.25 1.16 -12.47
C PRO A 50 -6.94 0.12 -13.35
N ARG A 51 -6.15 -0.61 -14.12
CA ARG A 51 -6.68 -1.63 -15.03
C ARG A 51 -7.42 -2.71 -14.24
N LEU A 52 -8.59 -3.08 -14.74
CA LEU A 52 -9.34 -4.21 -14.21
C LEU A 52 -8.59 -5.51 -14.49
N ARG A 53 -8.60 -6.40 -13.51
CA ARG A 53 -7.99 -7.73 -13.61
C ARG A 53 -8.89 -8.76 -12.95
N ALA A 54 -9.26 -9.80 -13.68
CA ALA A 54 -9.91 -11.00 -13.16
C ALA A 54 -8.92 -11.89 -12.40
N THR A 55 -7.62 -11.83 -12.73
CA THR A 55 -6.56 -12.52 -11.98
C THR A 55 -5.37 -11.60 -11.74
N SER A 56 -4.62 -11.82 -10.66
CA SER A 56 -3.45 -10.99 -10.34
C SER A 56 -2.36 -10.98 -11.44
N MET A 57 -2.36 -11.98 -12.33
CA MET A 57 -1.40 -12.08 -13.45
C MET A 57 -1.91 -11.45 -14.75
N GLU A 58 -3.20 -11.11 -14.83
CA GLU A 58 -3.79 -10.58 -16.06
C GLU A 58 -3.14 -9.27 -16.46
N ASN A 59 -2.79 -9.15 -17.75
CA ASN A 59 -2.16 -7.96 -18.33
C ASN A 59 -0.81 -7.58 -17.68
N ARG A 60 -0.17 -8.50 -16.93
CA ARG A 60 1.20 -8.33 -16.42
C ARG A 60 2.21 -8.89 -17.44
N ASN A 61 3.21 -8.08 -17.77
CA ASN A 61 4.38 -8.56 -18.51
C ASN A 61 5.27 -9.36 -17.56
N ALA A 62 5.50 -10.64 -17.85
CA ALA A 62 6.33 -11.51 -17.03
C ALA A 62 7.76 -10.96 -16.81
N SER A 63 8.29 -10.18 -17.76
CA SER A 63 9.63 -9.60 -17.68
C SER A 63 9.69 -8.31 -16.86
N LYS A 64 8.55 -7.72 -16.50
CA LYS A 64 8.50 -6.48 -15.70
C LYS A 64 8.58 -6.80 -14.21
N LYS A 65 9.41 -6.04 -13.47
CA LYS A 65 9.44 -6.12 -12.00
C LYS A 65 8.12 -5.61 -11.41
N LEU A 66 7.63 -6.27 -10.37
CA LEU A 66 6.52 -5.79 -9.55
C LEU A 66 6.96 -4.54 -8.79
N HIS A 67 6.07 -3.57 -8.67
CA HIS A 67 6.35 -2.37 -7.89
C HIS A 67 5.69 -2.47 -6.52
N GLY A 68 6.50 -2.49 -5.47
CA GLY A 68 6.03 -2.46 -4.09
C GLY A 68 6.36 -1.15 -3.40
N ILE A 69 5.46 -0.69 -2.54
CA ILE A 69 5.67 0.50 -1.72
C ILE A 69 5.51 0.17 -0.24
N ILE A 70 6.37 0.74 0.60
CA ILE A 70 6.26 0.74 2.05
C ILE A 70 5.87 2.15 2.46
N ILE A 71 4.66 2.32 2.99
CA ILE A 71 4.14 3.61 3.42
C ILE A 71 4.59 3.90 4.85
N ASP A 72 5.27 5.03 5.05
CA ASP A 72 5.60 5.57 6.37
C ASP A 72 4.31 5.75 7.18
N ASN A 73 4.37 5.27 8.42
CA ASN A 73 3.28 5.39 9.36
C ASN A 73 3.87 5.88 10.68
N LYS A 74 3.17 6.81 11.34
CA LYS A 74 3.54 7.33 12.67
C LYS A 74 3.72 6.25 13.75
N ARG A 75 3.21 5.04 13.51
CA ARG A 75 3.34 3.88 14.41
C ARG A 75 4.68 3.15 14.28
N PHE A 76 5.46 3.44 13.25
CA PHE A 76 6.80 2.88 13.07
C PHE A 76 7.82 3.68 13.88
N SER A 77 8.66 2.97 14.63
CA SER A 77 9.78 3.56 15.35
C SER A 77 10.88 4.01 14.39
N ALA A 78 11.80 4.86 14.85
CA ALA A 78 12.97 5.23 14.04
C ALA A 78 13.78 4.00 13.59
N ALA A 79 13.90 2.99 14.46
CA ALA A 79 14.56 1.73 14.13
C ALA A 79 13.84 0.96 13.02
N ASP A 80 12.50 0.91 13.04
CA ASP A 80 11.71 0.28 11.98
C ASP A 80 11.92 1.01 10.64
N LYS A 81 11.90 2.35 10.68
CA LYS A 81 12.11 3.18 9.48
C LYS A 81 13.49 2.94 8.86
N THR A 82 14.54 2.89 9.67
CA THR A 82 15.90 2.53 9.21
C THR A 82 15.91 1.12 8.61
N LEU A 83 15.28 0.15 9.27
CA LEU A 83 15.19 -1.22 8.77
C LEU A 83 14.47 -1.30 7.41
N PHE A 84 13.40 -0.52 7.23
CA PHE A 84 12.68 -0.47 5.95
C PHE A 84 13.52 0.16 4.84
N GLN A 85 14.26 1.24 5.14
CA GLN A 85 15.18 1.87 4.18
C GLN A 85 16.31 0.92 3.79
N ASP A 86 16.87 0.18 4.74
CA ASP A 86 17.88 -0.86 4.48
C ASP A 86 17.31 -2.01 3.66
N LEU A 87 16.07 -2.43 3.94
CA LEU A 87 15.37 -3.46 3.16
C LEU A 87 15.17 -3.00 1.70
N VAL A 88 14.68 -1.78 1.49
CA VAL A 88 14.52 -1.19 0.16
C VAL A 88 15.85 -1.18 -0.59
N SER A 89 16.91 -0.71 0.06
CA SER A 89 18.25 -0.66 -0.52
C SER A 89 18.75 -2.06 -0.90
N ARG A 90 18.57 -3.06 -0.02
CA ARG A 90 18.95 -4.44 -0.31
C ARG A 90 18.15 -5.05 -1.45
N VAL A 91 16.83 -4.88 -1.48
CA VAL A 91 15.99 -5.45 -2.54
C VAL A 91 16.34 -4.84 -3.90
N ASN A 92 16.49 -3.52 -3.95
CA ASN A 92 16.76 -2.82 -5.22
C ASN A 92 18.20 -3.02 -5.72
N SER A 93 19.17 -3.11 -4.82
CA SER A 93 20.59 -3.31 -5.16
C SER A 93 20.99 -4.79 -5.25
N SER A 94 20.10 -5.71 -4.89
CA SER A 94 20.43 -7.14 -4.94
C SER A 94 20.63 -7.60 -6.39
N ASN A 95 21.72 -8.34 -6.63
CA ASN A 95 21.91 -9.17 -7.83
C ASN A 95 21.02 -10.44 -7.79
N LEU A 96 20.18 -10.56 -6.77
CA LEU A 96 19.12 -11.55 -6.76
C LEU A 96 18.15 -11.13 -7.86
N ASN A 97 17.82 -12.04 -8.78
CA ASN A 97 16.85 -11.82 -9.87
C ASN A 97 15.41 -11.65 -9.33
N LEU A 98 15.24 -10.84 -8.28
CA LEU A 98 13.96 -10.49 -7.69
C LEU A 98 13.18 -9.66 -8.69
N ARG A 99 11.99 -10.16 -9.04
CA ARG A 99 11.00 -9.43 -9.84
C ARG A 99 10.23 -8.44 -8.97
N LEU A 100 10.92 -7.73 -8.08
CA LEU A 100 10.36 -6.76 -7.16
C LEU A 100 11.28 -5.54 -7.09
N MET A 101 10.68 -4.35 -7.18
CA MET A 101 11.30 -3.08 -6.85
C MET A 101 10.51 -2.52 -5.67
N LEU A 102 11.21 -2.09 -4.62
CA LEU A 102 10.59 -1.51 -3.44
C LEU A 102 10.87 -0.01 -3.35
N GLN A 103 9.90 0.74 -2.84
CA GLN A 103 10.05 2.15 -2.53
C GLN A 103 9.58 2.43 -1.11
N TYR A 104 10.36 3.17 -0.33
CA TYR A 104 9.90 3.73 0.94
C TYR A 104 9.24 5.09 0.69
N VAL A 105 8.03 5.29 1.16
CA VAL A 105 7.20 6.45 0.83
C VAL A 105 6.67 7.08 2.09
N ASP A 106 7.07 8.32 2.38
CA ASP A 106 6.38 9.14 3.37
C ASP A 106 5.38 10.05 2.66
N PHE A 107 4.08 9.80 2.81
CA PHE A 107 3.01 10.62 2.21
C PHE A 107 2.95 12.06 2.75
N LYS A 108 3.80 12.46 3.70
CA LYS A 108 4.00 13.86 4.05
C LYS A 108 5.04 14.56 3.15
N TYR A 109 6.00 13.81 2.60
CA TYR A 109 7.15 14.35 1.88
C TYR A 109 7.37 13.76 0.47
N PHE A 110 6.56 12.80 0.05
CA PHE A 110 6.54 12.22 -1.29
C PHE A 110 6.23 13.25 -2.41
N SER A 111 7.26 13.68 -3.13
CA SER A 111 7.13 14.46 -4.37
C SER A 111 7.49 13.59 -5.59
N ARG A 112 6.88 13.90 -6.74
CA ARG A 112 7.06 13.17 -8.01
C ARG A 112 8.43 13.42 -8.69
N SER A 113 9.21 14.41 -8.21
CA SER A 113 10.43 15.02 -8.84
C SER A 113 10.15 15.54 -10.28
N ASP A 114 10.58 16.71 -10.78
CA ASP A 114 11.68 17.61 -10.46
C ASP A 114 11.22 19.08 -10.33
N THR A 115 9.91 19.33 -10.28
CA THR A 115 9.32 20.69 -10.46
C THR A 115 8.36 21.12 -9.37
N ILE A 116 8.09 20.28 -8.36
CA ILE A 116 7.16 20.65 -7.29
C ILE A 116 7.76 20.31 -5.93
N TRP A 117 8.46 21.29 -5.37
CA TRP A 117 8.59 21.43 -3.92
C TRP A 117 7.19 21.78 -3.42
N ILE A 118 6.44 20.76 -3.02
CA ILE A 118 5.14 20.97 -2.41
C ILE A 118 5.45 21.37 -0.97
N ASP A 119 5.00 22.56 -0.59
CA ASP A 119 5.03 23.07 0.78
C ASP A 119 4.74 21.93 1.77
N GLU A 120 5.49 21.89 2.89
CA GLU A 120 5.57 20.81 3.88
C GLU A 120 4.22 20.46 4.55
N THR A 121 3.15 21.13 4.13
CA THR A 121 1.84 21.05 4.72
C THR A 121 0.99 19.93 4.11
N HIS A 122 0.93 19.70 2.78
CA HIS A 122 0.06 18.66 2.20
C HIS A 122 0.49 18.21 0.79
N ILE A 123 0.70 16.90 0.60
CA ILE A 123 0.82 16.31 -0.74
C ILE A 123 -0.57 16.15 -1.36
N PRO A 124 -0.80 16.59 -2.62
CA PRO A 124 -2.06 16.43 -3.29
C PRO A 124 -2.42 14.95 -3.41
N LEU A 125 -3.68 14.64 -3.10
CA LEU A 125 -4.27 13.31 -3.30
C LEU A 125 -3.99 12.76 -4.70
N GLU A 126 -3.91 13.64 -5.70
CA GLU A 126 -3.51 13.32 -7.06
C GLU A 126 -2.19 12.52 -7.13
N VAL A 127 -1.14 12.97 -6.42
CA VAL A 127 0.18 12.31 -6.42
C VAL A 127 0.09 10.94 -5.79
N HIS A 128 -0.68 10.81 -4.71
CA HIS A 128 -0.92 9.51 -4.05
C HIS A 128 -1.65 8.55 -4.99
N LEU A 129 -2.71 9.01 -5.65
CA LEU A 129 -3.46 8.20 -6.61
C LEU A 129 -2.56 7.73 -7.75
N HIS A 130 -1.72 8.61 -8.31
CA HIS A 130 -0.79 8.23 -9.36
C HIS A 130 0.16 7.11 -8.93
N LEU A 131 0.73 7.20 -7.73
CA LEU A 131 1.57 6.15 -7.17
C LEU A 131 0.80 4.83 -6.98
N LEU A 132 -0.39 4.91 -6.37
CA LEU A 132 -1.23 3.76 -6.05
C LEU A 132 -1.67 3.00 -7.32
N ALA A 133 -2.00 3.69 -8.41
CA ALA A 133 -2.36 3.07 -9.69
C ALA A 133 -1.25 2.18 -10.28
N HIS A 134 -0.01 2.38 -9.85
CA HIS A 134 1.16 1.64 -10.32
C HIS A 134 1.76 0.75 -9.22
N THR A 135 1.02 0.49 -8.14
CA THR A 135 1.48 -0.30 -7.00
C THR A 135 0.91 -1.71 -7.05
N ASP A 136 1.80 -2.71 -7.17
CA ASP A 136 1.46 -4.13 -7.13
C ASP A 136 1.47 -4.70 -5.72
N VAL A 137 2.36 -4.20 -4.85
CA VAL A 137 2.49 -4.62 -3.45
C VAL A 137 2.43 -3.39 -2.54
N TYR A 138 1.40 -3.29 -1.72
CA TYR A 138 1.19 -2.18 -0.81
C TYR A 138 1.47 -2.62 0.63
N ILE A 139 2.50 -2.06 1.25
CA ILE A 139 2.95 -2.42 2.60
C ILE A 139 2.69 -1.22 3.51
N SER A 140 1.95 -1.40 4.60
CA SER A 140 1.65 -0.31 5.54
C SER A 140 1.43 -0.81 6.96
N GLY A 141 1.60 0.08 7.94
CA GLY A 141 1.12 -0.16 9.31
C GLY A 141 -0.39 0.10 9.44
N PRO A 142 -1.07 -0.42 10.48
CA PRO A 142 -2.49 -0.21 10.68
C PRO A 142 -2.84 1.28 10.87
N GLY A 143 -4.00 1.69 10.34
CA GLY A 143 -4.54 3.04 10.48
C GLY A 143 -4.89 3.69 9.14
N THR A 144 -4.74 5.01 9.05
CA THR A 144 -5.16 5.84 7.90
C THR A 144 -4.57 5.38 6.57
N ALA A 145 -3.37 4.78 6.58
CA ALA A 145 -2.76 4.22 5.37
C ALA A 145 -3.61 3.10 4.73
N MET A 146 -4.47 2.41 5.49
CA MET A 146 -5.37 1.39 4.93
C MET A 146 -6.50 1.98 4.09
N LEU A 147 -6.79 3.28 4.23
CA LEU A 147 -7.80 3.97 3.41
C LEU A 147 -7.39 4.05 1.93
N TYR A 148 -6.13 3.80 1.60
CA TYR A 148 -5.63 3.80 0.23
C TYR A 148 -5.85 2.48 -0.52
N VAL A 149 -6.17 1.39 0.19
CA VAL A 149 -6.37 0.06 -0.39
C VAL A 149 -7.40 0.05 -1.53
N PRO A 150 -8.55 0.75 -1.42
CA PRO A 150 -9.51 0.85 -2.52
C PRO A 150 -8.97 1.41 -3.83
N PHE A 151 -7.88 2.17 -3.80
CA PHE A 151 -7.32 2.82 -4.99
C PHE A 151 -6.24 1.99 -5.70
N LEU A 152 -5.87 0.85 -5.13
CA LEU A 152 -4.91 -0.07 -5.75
C LEU A 152 -5.53 -0.75 -6.98
N PRO A 153 -4.69 -1.18 -7.95
CA PRO A 153 -5.08 -2.09 -9.01
C PRO A 153 -5.70 -3.37 -8.48
N ASP A 154 -6.60 -3.96 -9.27
CA ASP A 154 -7.14 -5.27 -8.96
C ASP A 154 -6.00 -6.30 -8.99
N GLY A 155 -6.00 -7.22 -8.02
CA GLY A 155 -4.93 -8.21 -7.83
C GLY A 155 -3.63 -7.67 -7.22
N SER A 156 -3.63 -6.44 -6.69
CA SER A 156 -2.55 -5.96 -5.81
C SER A 156 -2.58 -6.65 -4.45
N VAL A 157 -1.39 -6.82 -3.86
CA VAL A 157 -1.21 -7.45 -2.55
C VAL A 157 -1.11 -6.38 -1.48
N VAL A 158 -1.83 -6.53 -0.37
CA VAL A 158 -1.76 -5.64 0.79
C VAL A 158 -1.08 -6.38 1.94
N VAL A 159 0.03 -5.85 2.43
CA VAL A 159 0.76 -6.37 3.59
C VAL A 159 0.60 -5.39 4.74
N SER A 160 -0.09 -5.82 5.80
CA SER A 160 -0.25 -5.02 7.02
C SER A 160 0.83 -5.41 8.02
N LEU A 161 1.75 -4.50 8.31
CA LEU A 161 2.77 -4.69 9.33
C LEU A 161 2.25 -4.25 10.70
N PRO A 162 2.48 -5.00 11.79
CA PRO A 162 2.14 -4.50 13.11
C PRO A 162 2.95 -3.23 13.41
N GLY A 163 2.27 -2.16 13.84
CA GLY A 163 2.94 -1.03 14.48
C GLY A 163 3.34 -1.41 15.91
N LYS A 164 4.21 -0.61 16.57
CA LYS A 164 4.72 -0.90 17.93
C LYS A 164 3.72 -1.69 18.77
N ALA A 165 4.06 -2.94 19.09
CA ALA A 165 3.54 -3.55 20.29
C ALA A 165 4.01 -2.63 21.42
N THR A 166 3.09 -1.85 21.99
CA THR A 166 3.31 -1.39 23.35
C THR A 166 3.62 -2.66 24.12
N ASN A 167 4.81 -2.77 24.72
CA ASN A 167 5.04 -3.73 25.77
C ASN A 167 3.91 -3.49 26.78
N ARG A 168 2.83 -4.29 26.72
CA ARG A 168 2.03 -4.57 27.89
C ARG A 168 2.97 -5.43 28.71
N GLU A 169 3.83 -4.75 29.47
CA GLU A 169 4.41 -5.36 30.66
C GLU A 169 3.23 -5.98 31.41
N ASN A 170 3.34 -7.28 31.66
CA ASN A 170 2.45 -8.01 32.52
C ASN A 170 2.48 -7.33 33.91
N GLY A 171 1.60 -6.36 34.10
CA GLY A 171 1.39 -5.61 35.32
C GLY A 171 -0.02 -5.86 35.85
N SER A 172 -0.20 -7.00 36.52
CA SER A 172 -1.10 -7.20 37.66
C SER A 172 -0.77 -8.58 38.25
N THR A 173 0.24 -8.70 39.11
CA THR A 173 0.19 -8.59 40.59
C THR A 173 -0.98 -9.35 41.23
N GLY A 174 -0.62 -10.35 42.03
CA GLY A 174 -0.96 -10.43 43.46
C GLY A 174 -2.41 -10.59 43.84
#